data_AF-A0A0W1F3J4-F1
#
_entry.id   AF-A0A0W1F3J4-F1
#
_cell.length_a   1.000
_cell.length_b   1.000
_cell.length_c   1.000
_cell.angle_alpha   90.00
_cell.angle_beta   90.00
_cell.angle_gamma   90.00
#
_symmetry.space_group_name_H-M   'P 1'
#
loop_
_entity.id
_entity.type
_entity.pdbx_description
1 polymer ?
#
loop_
_entity_poly.entity_id
_entity_poly.type
_entity_poly.pdbx_seq_one_letter_code
_entity_poly.pdbx_strand_id
1 'polypeptide(L)'
;MSWDTIFLLVNYWAFASWFALVFLPRGPKTLAAILYAGVFLLCLAYTVMIVGYLTGGIDPGGPSSNDFTTLAGVMKLFDSPGGATLGWTHYLAFDLFTGMWIARDADQKGFSRIVQFPFLFLTLMVGPVGLFAWLIARERRARAQAKGK
;
A
#
# COMPACT_ATOMS: atom_id res chain seq x y z
N MET A 1 6.36 -19.69 11.65
CA MET A 1 4.94 -19.35 11.39
C MET A 1 4.61 -19.78 9.98
N SER A 2 3.36 -20.17 9.69
CA SER A 2 2.97 -20.47 8.30
C SER A 2 2.86 -19.19 7.47
N TRP A 3 3.02 -19.32 6.15
CA TRP A 3 2.81 -18.21 5.22
C TRP A 3 1.39 -17.67 5.28
N ASP A 4 0.37 -18.53 5.46
CA ASP A 4 -1.01 -18.11 5.67
C ASP A 4 -1.17 -17.18 6.88
N THR A 5 -0.44 -17.47 7.97
CA THR A 5 -0.50 -16.63 9.17
C THR A 5 0.11 -15.26 8.90
N ILE A 6 1.25 -15.21 8.22
CA ILE A 6 1.91 -13.95 7.86
C ILE A 6 1.02 -13.14 6.90
N PHE A 7 0.43 -13.80 5.90
CA PHE A 7 -0.52 -13.22 4.97
C PHE A 7 -1.72 -12.58 5.70
N LEU A 8 -2.34 -13.30 6.64
CA LEU A 8 -3.46 -12.76 7.41
C LEU A 8 -3.03 -11.56 8.27
N LEU A 9 -1.85 -11.63 8.90
CA LEU A 9 -1.33 -10.54 9.72
C LEU A 9 -1.12 -9.26 8.90
N VAL A 10 -0.47 -9.33 7.74
CA VAL A 10 -0.25 -8.13 6.90
C VAL A 10 -1.57 -7.56 6.38
N ASN A 11 -2.56 -8.41 6.05
CA ASN A 11 -3.89 -7.97 5.63
C ASN A 11 -4.63 -7.25 6.77
N TYR A 12 -4.72 -7.86 7.95
CA TYR A 12 -5.39 -7.24 9.09
C TYR A 12 -4.72 -5.93 9.49
N TRP A 13 -3.40 -5.86 9.44
CA TRP A 13 -2.65 -4.64 9.73
C TRP A 13 -2.93 -3.53 8.70
N ALA A 14 -2.95 -3.89 7.41
CA ALA A 14 -3.30 -2.97 6.34
C ALA A 14 -4.76 -2.47 6.49
N PHE A 15 -5.73 -3.37 6.70
CA PHE A 15 -7.13 -2.99 6.87
C PHE A 15 -7.36 -2.11 8.11
N ALA A 16 -6.69 -2.39 9.23
CA ALA A 16 -6.74 -1.52 10.40
C ALA A 16 -6.22 -0.11 10.08
N SER A 17 -5.13 -0.02 9.33
CA SER A 17 -4.54 1.25 8.90
C SER A 17 -5.43 2.01 7.90
N TRP A 18 -6.08 1.30 6.98
CA TRP A 18 -7.07 1.86 6.06
C TRP A 18 -8.33 2.34 6.78
N PHE A 19 -8.83 1.56 7.74
CA PHE A 19 -9.95 1.96 8.59
C PHE A 19 -9.63 3.26 9.34
N ALA A 20 -8.44 3.33 9.95
CA ALA A 20 -7.95 4.55 10.59
C ALA A 20 -7.90 5.73 9.60
N LEU A 21 -7.40 5.52 8.38
CA LEU A 21 -7.32 6.56 7.36
C LEU A 21 -8.70 7.07 6.91
N VAL A 22 -9.66 6.18 6.71
CA VAL A 22 -10.99 6.54 6.19
C VAL A 22 -11.84 7.21 7.26
N PHE A 23 -11.88 6.64 8.46
CA PHE A 23 -12.88 7.00 9.47
C PHE A 23 -12.36 7.91 10.59
N LEU A 24 -11.07 7.88 10.94
CA LEU A 24 -10.55 8.73 12.01
C LEU A 24 -10.31 10.17 11.54
N PRO A 25 -10.34 11.15 12.47
CA PRO A 25 -9.89 12.51 12.19
C PRO A 25 -8.43 12.51 11.74
N ARG A 26 -8.14 13.08 10.55
CA ARG A 26 -6.78 13.10 9.97
C ARG A 26 -5.97 14.28 10.47
N GLY A 27 -5.81 14.36 11.79
CA GLY A 27 -4.85 15.27 12.40
C GLY A 27 -3.40 14.79 12.23
N PRO A 28 -2.40 15.63 12.58
CA PRO A 28 -0.98 15.27 12.48
C PRO A 28 -0.62 13.96 13.19
N LYS A 29 -1.19 13.73 14.38
CA LYS A 29 -0.95 12.50 15.17
C LYS A 29 -1.47 11.25 14.46
N THR A 30 -2.70 11.28 13.96
CA THR A 30 -3.32 10.15 13.24
C THR A 30 -2.55 9.83 11.98
N LEU A 31 -2.18 10.84 11.19
CA LEU A 31 -1.42 10.64 9.96
C LEU A 31 0.00 10.13 10.25
N ALA A 32 0.65 10.62 11.30
CA ALA A 32 1.94 10.09 11.73
C ALA A 32 1.83 8.63 12.20
N ALA A 33 0.78 8.28 12.95
CA ALA A 33 0.53 6.91 13.38
C ALA A 33 0.31 5.97 12.18
N ILE A 34 -0.50 6.35 11.20
CA ILE A 34 -0.69 5.52 9.99
C ILE A 34 0.62 5.40 9.21
N LEU A 35 1.47 6.45 9.21
CA LEU A 35 2.75 6.41 8.48
C LEU A 35 3.75 5.49 9.15
N TYR A 36 3.98 5.65 10.45
CA TYR A 36 5.02 4.92 11.18
C TYR A 36 4.55 3.57 11.72
N ALA A 37 3.31 3.45 12.17
CA ALA A 37 2.76 2.18 12.63
C ALA A 37 2.13 1.39 11.48
N GLY A 38 1.55 2.03 10.46
CA GLY A 38 0.98 1.34 9.30
C GLY A 38 2.01 1.06 8.21
N VAL A 39 2.33 2.09 7.43
CA VAL A 39 3.19 1.98 6.23
C VAL A 39 4.58 1.49 6.57
N PHE A 40 5.27 2.11 7.52
CA PHE A 40 6.65 1.75 7.87
C PHE A 40 6.77 0.32 8.39
N LEU A 41 5.81 -0.19 9.17
CA LEU A 41 5.85 -1.58 9.63
C LEU A 41 5.58 -2.58 8.49
N LEU A 42 4.71 -2.24 7.53
CA LEU A 42 4.54 -3.06 6.32
C LEU A 42 5.81 -3.06 5.47
N CYS A 43 6.47 -1.91 5.31
CA CYS A 43 7.77 -1.82 4.66
C CYS A 43 8.83 -2.64 5.39
N LEU A 44 8.90 -2.56 6.71
CA LEU A 44 9.83 -3.36 7.52
C LEU A 44 9.56 -4.86 7.35
N ALA A 45 8.30 -5.29 7.40
CA ALA A 45 7.93 -6.68 7.17
C ALA A 45 8.36 -7.14 5.77
N TYR A 46 8.09 -6.34 4.74
CA TYR A 46 8.55 -6.60 3.38
C TYR A 46 10.07 -6.72 3.31
N THR A 47 10.81 -5.78 3.91
CA THR A 47 12.29 -5.78 3.93
C THR A 47 12.84 -7.04 4.59
N VAL A 48 12.28 -7.46 5.73
CA VAL A 48 12.70 -8.71 6.41
C VAL A 48 12.43 -9.91 5.51
N MET A 49 11.26 -10.00 4.89
CA MET A 49 10.90 -11.11 4.00
C MET A 49 11.78 -11.17 2.76
N ILE A 50 11.98 -10.06 2.04
CA ILE A 50 12.79 -10.05 0.82
C ILE A 50 14.26 -10.32 1.11
N VAL A 51 14.83 -9.78 2.19
CA VAL A 51 16.22 -10.06 2.58
C VAL A 51 16.37 -11.53 2.95
N GLY A 52 15.48 -12.08 3.78
CA GLY A 52 15.52 -13.48 4.15
C GLY A 52 15.35 -14.41 2.95
N TYR A 53 14.48 -14.04 2.01
CA TYR A 53 14.26 -14.78 0.76
C TYR A 53 15.49 -14.75 -0.16
N LEU A 54 16.10 -13.57 -0.38
CA LEU A 54 17.27 -13.42 -1.25
C LEU A 54 18.54 -14.07 -0.68
N THR A 55 18.66 -14.12 0.64
CA THR A 55 19.80 -14.75 1.34
C THR A 55 19.61 -16.25 1.56
N GLY A 56 18.44 -16.80 1.25
CA GLY A 56 18.08 -18.19 1.54
C GLY A 56 17.85 -18.47 3.03
N GLY A 57 17.77 -17.43 3.87
CA GLY A 57 17.50 -17.56 5.31
C GLY A 57 16.03 -17.83 5.65
N ILE A 58 15.11 -17.67 4.69
CA ILE A 58 13.69 -17.96 4.83
C ILE A 58 13.27 -18.92 3.71
N ASP A 59 12.68 -20.06 4.08
CA ASP A 59 12.11 -21.02 3.14
C ASP A 59 10.80 -20.47 2.51
N PRO A 60 10.74 -20.28 1.18
CA PRO A 60 9.54 -19.80 0.50
C PRO A 60 8.36 -20.80 0.52
N GLY A 61 8.57 -22.04 0.96
CA GLY A 61 7.52 -23.05 1.04
C GLY A 61 7.14 -23.66 -0.30
N GLY A 62 8.05 -23.61 -1.29
CA GLY A 62 7.83 -24.13 -2.64
C GLY A 62 8.94 -23.70 -3.62
N PRO A 63 8.84 -24.11 -4.90
CA PRO A 63 9.74 -23.65 -5.94
C PRO A 63 9.69 -22.12 -6.04
N SER A 64 10.85 -21.49 -6.15
CA SER A 64 10.90 -20.04 -6.28
C SER A 64 12.14 -19.58 -7.05
N SER A 65 12.20 -18.29 -7.38
CA SER A 65 13.33 -17.69 -8.10
C SER A 65 13.63 -16.27 -7.65
N ASN A 66 14.90 -15.92 -7.76
CA ASN A 66 15.42 -14.58 -7.47
C ASN A 66 15.71 -13.81 -8.77
N ASP A 67 15.24 -14.33 -9.92
CA ASP A 67 15.38 -13.68 -11.21
C ASP A 67 14.20 -12.75 -11.47
N PHE A 68 14.45 -11.46 -11.36
CA PHE A 68 13.48 -10.40 -11.65
C PHE A 68 13.62 -9.81 -13.06
N THR A 69 14.54 -10.36 -13.87
CA THR A 69 14.85 -9.84 -15.21
C THR A 69 14.05 -10.51 -16.32
N THR A 70 13.46 -11.67 -16.03
CA THR A 70 12.62 -12.42 -16.96
C THR A 70 11.21 -12.58 -16.43
N LEU A 71 10.21 -12.61 -17.33
CA LEU A 71 8.82 -12.89 -16.94
C LEU A 71 8.69 -14.24 -16.24
N ALA A 72 9.40 -15.26 -16.73
CA ALA A 72 9.40 -16.59 -16.12
C ALA A 72 9.95 -16.58 -14.69
N GLY A 73 11.03 -15.83 -14.45
CA GLY A 73 11.58 -15.64 -13.10
C GLY A 73 10.63 -14.88 -12.16
N VAL A 74 9.94 -13.86 -12.66
CA VAL A 74 8.91 -13.17 -11.86
C VAL A 74 7.74 -14.11 -11.56
N MET A 75 7.21 -14.84 -12.53
CA MET A 75 6.12 -15.79 -12.31
C MET A 75 6.49 -16.85 -11.26
N LYS A 76 7.72 -17.38 -11.34
CA LYS A 76 8.20 -18.41 -10.43
C LYS A 76 8.45 -17.89 -9.01
N LEU A 77 8.74 -16.60 -8.81
CA LEU A 77 8.70 -15.98 -7.48
C LEU A 77 7.30 -16.15 -6.86
N PHE A 78 6.26 -15.79 -7.61
CA PHE A 78 4.86 -15.84 -7.15
C PHE A 78 4.28 -17.25 -7.06
N ASP A 79 4.97 -18.27 -7.57
CA ASP A 79 4.55 -19.68 -7.53
C ASP A 79 4.74 -20.35 -6.15
N SER A 80 5.32 -19.61 -5.20
CA SER A 80 5.48 -20.04 -3.81
C SER A 80 4.58 -19.23 -2.86
N PRO A 81 4.09 -19.82 -1.75
CA PRO A 81 3.34 -19.08 -0.74
C PRO A 81 4.12 -17.88 -0.18
N GLY A 82 5.44 -18.03 0.02
CA GLY A 82 6.31 -16.97 0.49
C GLY A 82 6.45 -15.83 -0.50
N GLY A 83 6.71 -16.13 -1.77
CA GLY A 83 6.83 -15.11 -2.81
C GLY A 83 5.51 -14.39 -3.10
N ALA A 84 4.38 -15.10 -3.08
CA ALA A 84 3.05 -14.49 -3.17
C ALA A 84 2.77 -13.55 -1.99
N THR A 85 3.06 -13.97 -0.76
CA THR A 85 2.88 -13.14 0.45
C THR A 85 3.78 -11.90 0.42
N LEU A 86 5.02 -12.05 -0.05
CA LEU A 86 5.97 -10.97 -0.22
C LEU A 86 5.44 -9.91 -1.21
N GLY A 87 5.01 -10.34 -2.40
CA GLY A 87 4.45 -9.44 -3.40
C GLY A 87 3.13 -8.80 -2.96
N TRP A 88 2.29 -9.54 -2.23
CA TRP A 88 1.07 -8.97 -1.65
C TRP A 88 1.38 -7.88 -0.61
N THR A 89 2.37 -8.12 0.26
CA THR A 89 2.80 -7.13 1.25
C THR A 89 3.36 -5.87 0.59
N HIS A 90 4.06 -6.02 -0.54
CA HIS A 90 4.51 -4.90 -1.38
C HIS A 90 3.32 -4.03 -1.82
N TYR A 91 2.25 -4.64 -2.36
CA TYR A 91 1.05 -3.90 -2.75
C TYR A 91 0.39 -3.21 -1.57
N LEU A 92 0.16 -3.92 -0.45
CA LEU A 92 -0.48 -3.34 0.73
C LEU A 92 0.27 -2.10 1.27
N ALA A 93 1.61 -2.15 1.30
CA ALA A 93 2.43 -1.03 1.76
C ALA A 93 2.29 0.20 0.86
N PHE A 94 2.43 0.01 -0.45
CA PHE A 94 2.37 1.12 -1.42
C PHE A 94 0.95 1.65 -1.62
N ASP A 95 -0.07 0.79 -1.58
CA ASP A 95 -1.47 1.20 -1.68
C ASP A 95 -1.87 2.04 -0.47
N LEU A 96 -1.51 1.63 0.75
CA LEU A 96 -1.77 2.41 1.96
C LEU A 96 -1.04 3.76 1.93
N PHE A 97 0.24 3.78 1.53
CA PHE A 97 0.99 5.02 1.37
C PHE A 97 0.33 5.96 0.35
N THR A 98 -0.08 5.41 -0.79
CA THR A 98 -0.77 6.14 -1.85
C THR A 98 -2.12 6.67 -1.37
N GLY A 99 -2.90 5.86 -0.66
CA GLY A 99 -4.16 6.24 -0.03
C GLY A 99 -3.97 7.41 0.95
N MET A 100 -2.93 7.35 1.79
CA MET A 100 -2.59 8.46 2.69
C MET A 100 -2.27 9.74 1.93
N TRP A 101 -1.49 9.63 0.86
CA TRP A 101 -1.16 10.78 0.02
C TRP A 101 -2.42 11.38 -0.63
N ILE A 102 -3.30 10.55 -1.21
CA ILE A 102 -4.59 10.97 -1.79
C ILE A 102 -5.42 11.69 -0.73
N ALA A 103 -5.58 11.09 0.45
CA ALA A 103 -6.34 11.64 1.57
C ALA A 103 -5.84 13.02 2.01
N ARG A 104 -4.53 13.18 2.17
CA ARG A 104 -3.91 14.46 2.56
C ARG A 104 -4.05 15.51 1.47
N ASP A 105 -3.80 15.12 0.23
CA ASP A 105 -3.90 15.99 -0.93
C ASP A 105 -5.35 16.50 -1.14
N ALA A 106 -6.33 15.62 -0.92
CA ALA A 106 -7.73 15.94 -0.99
C ALA A 106 -8.18 16.89 0.13
N ASP A 107 -7.74 16.64 1.37
CA ASP A 107 -8.02 17.50 2.52
C ASP A 107 -7.42 18.92 2.28
N GLN A 108 -6.19 19.03 1.77
CA GLN A 108 -5.55 20.31 1.40
C GLN A 108 -6.26 21.06 0.26
N LYS A 109 -6.96 20.33 -0.61
CA LYS A 109 -7.78 20.90 -1.70
C LYS A 109 -9.24 21.10 -1.31
N GLY A 110 -9.60 20.87 -0.04
CA GLY A 110 -10.95 21.07 0.49
C GLY A 110 -12.00 20.10 -0.05
N PHE A 111 -11.61 18.88 -0.45
CA PHE A 111 -12.58 17.85 -0.87
C PHE A 111 -13.23 17.23 0.36
N SER A 112 -14.55 17.01 0.31
CA SER A 112 -15.25 16.33 1.40
C SER A 112 -14.87 14.85 1.46
N ARG A 113 -14.99 14.24 2.65
CA ARG A 113 -14.66 12.81 2.85
C ARG A 113 -15.50 11.86 1.99
N ILE A 114 -16.74 12.23 1.70
CA ILE A 114 -17.64 11.48 0.83
C ILE A 114 -17.08 11.40 -0.59
N VAL A 115 -16.57 12.51 -1.13
CA VAL A 115 -15.98 12.55 -2.48
C VAL A 115 -14.67 11.77 -2.53
N GLN A 116 -13.91 11.73 -1.43
CA GLN A 116 -12.65 11.01 -1.36
C GLN A 116 -12.83 9.48 -1.33
N PHE A 117 -13.92 9.00 -0.72
CA PHE A 117 -14.19 7.58 -0.51
C PHE A 117 -14.02 6.69 -1.75
N PRO A 118 -14.62 6.99 -2.92
CA PRO A 118 -14.44 6.14 -4.11
C PRO A 118 -12.98 6.03 -4.56
N PHE A 119 -12.20 7.11 -4.46
CA PHE A 119 -10.77 7.07 -4.83
C PHE A 119 -9.97 6.21 -3.85
N LEU A 120 -10.23 6.37 -2.54
CA LEU A 120 -9.60 5.58 -1.50
C LEU A 120 -9.96 4.10 -1.60
N PHE A 121 -11.23 3.79 -1.89
CA PHE A 121 -11.69 2.42 -2.12
C PHE A 121 -11.03 1.80 -3.36
N LEU A 122 -10.97 2.53 -4.47
CA LEU A 122 -10.30 2.07 -5.69
C LEU A 122 -8.79 1.88 -5.46
N THR A 123 -8.14 2.72 -4.66
CA THR A 123 -6.73 2.53 -4.30
C THR A 123 -6.52 1.32 -3.40
N LEU A 124 -7.45 1.00 -2.51
CA LEU A 124 -7.37 -0.22 -1.69
C LEU A 124 -7.56 -1.50 -2.52
N MET A 125 -8.46 -1.49 -3.50
CA MET A 125 -8.80 -2.67 -4.31
C MET A 125 -7.89 -2.84 -5.52
N VAL A 126 -7.53 -1.73 -6.17
CA VAL A 126 -6.83 -1.69 -7.45
C VAL A 126 -5.92 -0.44 -7.48
N GLY A 127 -4.97 -0.37 -6.56
CA GLY A 127 -4.03 0.74 -6.31
C GLY A 127 -3.88 1.80 -7.41
N PRO A 128 -3.28 1.44 -8.56
CA PRO A 128 -3.03 2.36 -9.67
C PRO A 128 -4.28 3.02 -10.26
N VAL A 129 -5.43 2.33 -10.28
CA VAL A 129 -6.70 2.85 -10.82
C VAL A 129 -7.23 3.97 -9.92
N GLY A 130 -7.20 3.78 -8.60
CA GLY A 130 -7.63 4.82 -7.66
C GLY A 130 -6.73 6.06 -7.71
N LEU A 131 -5.41 5.85 -7.80
CA LEU A 131 -4.45 6.94 -7.98
C LEU A 131 -4.70 7.70 -9.29
N PHE A 132 -4.85 6.99 -10.41
CA PHE A 132 -5.13 7.58 -11.71
C PHE A 132 -6.41 8.43 -11.68
N ALA A 133 -7.50 7.88 -11.14
CA ALA A 133 -8.77 8.58 -11.00
C ALA A 133 -8.62 9.85 -10.14
N TRP A 134 -7.84 9.80 -9.06
CA TRP A 134 -7.57 10.96 -8.21
C TRP A 134 -6.79 12.05 -8.96
N LEU A 135 -5.74 11.68 -9.70
CA LEU A 135 -4.91 12.62 -10.47
C LEU A 135 -5.73 13.42 -11.48
N ILE A 136 -6.72 12.80 -12.13
CA ILE A 136 -7.66 13.48 -13.02
C ILE A 136 -8.57 14.42 -12.22
N ALA A 137 -9.19 13.92 -11.15
CA ALA A 137 -10.19 14.67 -10.38
C ALA A 137 -9.63 15.92 -9.69
N ARG A 138 -8.40 15.85 -9.16
CA ARG A 138 -7.76 16.95 -8.42
C ARG A 138 -7.33 18.13 -9.30
N GLU A 139 -7.21 17.93 -10.61
CA GLU A 139 -6.47 18.83 -11.49
C GLU A 139 -7.08 20.24 -11.56
N ARG A 140 -8.41 20.36 -11.60
CA ARG A 140 -9.09 21.67 -11.62
C ARG A 140 -8.78 22.50 -10.38
N ARG A 141 -8.79 21.89 -9.20
CA ARG A 141 -8.49 22.59 -7.93
C ARG A 141 -6.99 22.88 -7.79
N ALA A 142 -6.13 21.99 -8.27
CA ALA A 142 -4.69 22.22 -8.31
C ALA A 142 -4.34 23.47 -9.14
N ARG A 143 -4.92 23.60 -10.34
CA ARG A 143 -4.74 24.78 -11.19
C ARG A 143 -5.28 26.06 -10.56
N ALA A 144 -6.46 26.00 -9.92
CA ALA A 144 -7.04 27.15 -9.24
C ALA A 144 -6.14 27.67 -8.09
N GLN A 145 -5.57 26.76 -7.29
CA GLN A 145 -4.64 27.11 -6.21
C GLN A 145 -3.32 27.71 -6.72
N ALA A 146 -2.82 27.25 -7.88
CA ALA A 146 -1.59 27.77 -8.47
C ALA A 146 -1.76 29.20 -9.03
N LYS A 147 -2.94 29.56 -9.54
CA LYS A 147 -3.24 30.91 -10.05
C LYS A 147 -3.52 31.95 -8.96
N GLY A 148 -3.85 31.50 -7.75
CA GLY A 148 -4.14 32.37 -6.60
C GLY A 148 -2.92 32.67 -5.72
N LYS A 149 -1.74 32.16 -6.09
CA LYS A 149 -0.44 32.53 -5.51
C LYS A 149 0.30 33.43 -6.48
#